data_AF-A0A820CQG0-F1
#
_entry.id   AF-A0A820CQG0-F1
#
_cell.length_a   1.000
_cell.length_b   1.000
_cell.length_c   1.000
_cell.angle_alpha   90.00
_cell.angle_beta   90.00
_cell.angle_gamma   90.00
#
_symmetry.space_group_name_H-M   'P 1'
#
loop_
_entity.id
_entity.type
_entity.pdbx_description
1 polymer ?
#
loop_
_entity_poly.entity_id
_entity_poly.type
_entity_poly.pdbx_seq_one_letter_code
_entity_poly.pdbx_strand_id
1 'polypeptide(L)' 'QGNQSNQFNGLTGLCFDDEGNLYVADELNNRVEKFEIIF' A
#
# COMPACT_ATOMS: atom_id res chain seq x y z
N GLN A 1 -2.40 0.49 15.65
CA GLN A 1 -1.58 -0.16 14.60
C GLN A 1 -2.38 -1.32 14.04
N GLY A 2 -2.27 -1.59 12.74
CA GLY A 2 -2.79 -2.82 12.15
C GLY A 2 -1.70 -3.53 11.35
N ASN A 3 -1.78 -4.84 11.23
CA ASN A 3 -0.77 -5.71 10.61
C ASN A 3 -1.38 -6.75 9.65
N GLN A 4 -2.68 -6.64 9.38
CA GLN A 4 -3.39 -7.49 8.42
C GLN A 4 -3.44 -6.82 7.04
N SER A 5 -3.83 -7.55 6.00
CA SER A 5 -4.11 -6.95 4.68
C SER A 5 -5.12 -5.80 4.81
N ASN A 6 -4.87 -4.72 4.07
CA ASN A 6 -5.71 -3.51 4.07
C ASN A 6 -5.72 -2.72 5.40
N GLN A 7 -4.73 -2.96 6.26
CA GLN A 7 -4.49 -2.15 7.46
C GLN A 7 -3.10 -1.53 7.36
N PHE A 8 -2.89 -0.37 7.97
CA PHE A 8 -1.60 0.32 7.88
C PHE A 8 -1.00 0.63 9.24
N ASN A 9 0.32 0.77 9.26
CA ASN A 9 1.13 1.10 10.41
C ASN A 9 2.36 1.88 9.96
N GLY A 10 2.30 3.21 10.07
CA GLY A 10 3.36 4.08 9.53
C GLY A 10 3.33 4.13 8.01
N LEU A 11 2.17 4.50 7.45
CA LEU A 11 2.06 4.80 6.02
C LEU A 11 2.92 6.01 5.69
N THR A 12 3.90 5.85 4.81
CA THR A 12 4.87 6.91 4.47
C THR A 12 4.83 7.34 3.02
N GLY A 13 4.28 6.53 2.12
CA GLY A 13 4.29 6.85 0.69
C GLY A 13 3.22 6.10 -0.11
N LEU A 14 2.83 6.72 -1.23
CA LEU A 14 1.87 6.23 -2.21
C LEU A 14 2.37 6.55 -3.61
N CYS A 15 2.25 5.61 -4.56
CA CYS A 15 2.45 5.86 -5.99
C CYS A 15 1.56 4.96 -6.84
N PHE A 16 1.35 5.37 -8.09
CA PHE A 16 0.67 4.56 -9.10
C PHE A 16 1.69 4.03 -10.12
N ASP A 17 1.45 2.84 -10.65
CA ASP A 17 2.12 2.38 -11.88
C ASP A 17 1.33 2.79 -13.14
N ASP A 18 1.91 2.53 -14.31
CA ASP A 18 1.31 2.89 -15.61
C ASP A 18 0.01 2.12 -15.91
N GLU A 19 -0.24 1.01 -15.21
CA GLU A 19 -1.48 0.23 -15.28
C GLU A 19 -2.56 0.76 -14.31
N GLY A 20 -2.23 1.76 -13.49
CA GLY A 20 -3.14 2.36 -12.51
C GLY A 20 -3.23 1.61 -11.18
N ASN A 21 -2.36 0.63 -10.93
CA ASN A 21 -2.31 -0.04 -9.63
C ASN A 21 -1.72 0.90 -8.57
N LEU A 22 -2.28 0.90 -7.36
CA LEU A 22 -1.79 1.68 -6.24
C LEU A 22 -0.78 0.87 -5.42
N TYR A 23 0.36 1.45 -5.11
CA TYR A 23 1.36 0.90 -4.18
C TYR A 23 1.41 1.75 -2.92
N VAL A 24 1.43 1.09 -1.77
CA VAL A 24 1.47 1.72 -0.45
C VAL A 24 2.69 1.24 0.33
N ALA A 25 3.53 2.18 0.78
CA ALA A 25 4.64 1.89 1.69
C ALA A 25 4.16 1.92 3.15
N ASP A 26 4.21 0.77 3.82
CA ASP A 26 3.73 0.54 5.18
C ASP A 26 4.94 0.26 6.09
N GLU A 27 5.62 1.34 6.50
CA GLU A 27 6.98 1.33 7.04
C GLU A 27 7.10 0.48 8.30
N LEU A 28 6.21 0.67 9.29
CA LEU A 28 6.32 -0.05 10.56
C LEU A 28 5.85 -1.51 10.44
N ASN A 29 5.25 -1.90 9.32
CA ASN A 29 4.98 -3.29 8.98
C ASN A 29 6.03 -3.89 8.03
N ASN A 30 7.06 -3.12 7.62
CA ASN A 30 8.12 -3.54 6.71
C ASN A 30 7.61 -4.15 5.39
N ARG A 31 6.55 -3.58 4.80
CA ARG A 31 5.96 -4.08 3.56
C ARG A 31 5.58 -2.98 2.58
N VAL A 32 5.41 -3.39 1.33
CA VAL A 32 4.72 -2.62 0.30
C VAL A 32 3.49 -3.41 -0.13
N GLU A 33 2.30 -2.80 -0.05
CA GLU A 33 1.05 -3.42 -0.52
C GLU A 33 0.67 -2.87 -1.90
N LYS A 34 0.30 -3.75 -2.83
CA LYS A 34 -0.22 -3.42 -4.16
C LYS A 34 -1.74 -3.63 -4.17
N PHE A 35 -2.46 -2.67 -4.74
CA PHE A 35 -3.90 -2.73 -4.96
C PHE A 35 -4.19 -2.57 -6.45
N GLU A 36 -4.84 -3.59 -7.01
CA GLU A 36 -5.41 -3.49 -8.35
C GLU A 36 -6.66 -2.62 -8.29
N ILE A 37 -6.69 -1.57 -9.12
CA ILE A 37 -7.83 -0.67 -9.23
C ILE A 37 -8.49 -0.94 -10.58
N ILE A 38 -9.64 -1.59 -10.54
CA ILE A 38 -10.50 -1.77 -11.71
C ILE A 38 -11.48 -0.60 -11.72
N PHE A 39 -11.45 0.21 -12.78
CA PHE A 39 -12.42 1.29 -13.00
C PHE A 39 -13.77 0.75 -13.49
#